data_AF-A0A6N3E750-F1
#
_entry.id   AF-A0A6N3E750-F1
#
_cell.length_a   1.000
_cell.length_b   1.000
_cell.length_c   1.000
_cell.angle_alpha   90.00
_cell.angle_beta   90.00
_cell.angle_gamma   90.00
#
_symmetry.space_group_name_H-M   'P 1'
#
loop_
_entity.id
_entity.type
_entity.pdbx_description
1 polymer ?
#
loop_
_entity_poly.entity_id
_entity_poly.type
_entity_poly.pdbx_seq_one_letter_code
_entity_poly.pdbx_strand_id
1 'polypeptide(L)' 'MEANKILLQKMYTKIIIEFSKQTGKDLEESLDYFYKSNTYDLIKNGVSDMHCRGYKYLADELMLEYGFKHHKGYVN' A
#
# COMPACT_ATOMS: atom_id res chain seq x y z
N MET A 1 -12.81 -12.91 -7.76
CA MET A 1 -12.51 -12.33 -9.09
C MET A 1 -11.00 -12.31 -9.22
N GLU A 2 -10.41 -13.01 -10.17
CA GLU A 2 -8.94 -13.10 -10.27
C GLU A 2 -8.41 -11.81 -10.92
N ALA A 3 -7.67 -11.01 -10.15
CA ALA A 3 -7.06 -9.80 -10.68
C ALA A 3 -5.99 -10.18 -11.73
N ASN A 4 -6.05 -9.59 -12.92
CA ASN A 4 -5.05 -9.83 -13.96
C ASN A 4 -3.65 -9.53 -13.39
N LYS A 5 -2.75 -10.52 -13.42
CA LYS A 5 -1.41 -10.43 -12.83
C LYS A 5 -0.64 -9.18 -13.28
N ILE A 6 -0.79 -8.75 -14.54
CA ILE A 6 -0.15 -7.53 -15.06
C ILE A 6 -0.72 -6.27 -14.39
N LEU A 7 -2.03 -6.23 -14.18
CA LEU A 7 -2.70 -5.09 -13.56
C LEU A 7 -2.32 -4.98 -12.08
N LEU A 8 -2.21 -6.12 -11.40
CA LEU A 8 -1.79 -6.21 -10.00
C LEU A 8 -0.34 -5.70 -9.81
N GLN A 9 0.58 -6.13 -10.68
CA GLN A 9 1.96 -5.64 -10.66
C GLN A 9 2.06 -4.13 -10.91
N LYS A 10 1.28 -3.59 -11.87
CA LYS A 10 1.18 -2.13 -12.09
C LYS A 10 0.64 -1.40 -10.86
N MET A 11 -0.26 -2.02 -10.10
CA MET A 11 -0.78 -1.44 -8.87
C MET A 11 0.30 -1.37 -7.79
N TYR A 12 1.08 -2.44 -7.61
CA TYR A 12 2.21 -2.47 -6.67
C TYR A 12 3.21 -1.35 -6.96
N THR A 13 3.60 -1.17 -8.22
CA THR A 13 4.49 -0.07 -8.62
C THR A 13 3.93 1.30 -8.22
N LYS A 14 2.61 1.51 -8.41
CA LYS A 14 1.97 2.78 -8.04
C LYS A 14 1.96 3.01 -6.53
N ILE A 15 1.74 1.97 -5.73
CA ILE A 15 1.76 2.05 -4.26
C ILE A 15 3.16 2.42 -3.78
N ILE A 16 4.19 1.73 -4.26
CA ILE A 16 5.59 1.96 -3.88
C ILE A 16 6.03 3.40 -4.22
N ILE A 17 5.71 3.87 -5.42
CA ILE A 17 6.03 5.25 -5.84
C ILE A 17 5.30 6.28 -4.96
N GLU A 18 4.02 6.05 -4.65
CA GLU A 18 3.24 6.96 -3.81
C GLU A 18 3.78 6.99 -2.37
N PHE A 19 4.11 5.83 -1.80
CA PHE A 19 4.70 5.72 -0.48
C PHE A 19 6.06 6.43 -0.39
N SER A 20 6.94 6.23 -1.37
CA SER A 20 8.22 6.93 -1.48
C SER A 20 8.03 8.45 -1.49
N LYS A 21 7.08 8.94 -2.30
CA LYS A 21 6.77 10.39 -2.38
C LYS A 21 6.25 10.96 -1.06
N GLN A 22 5.38 10.23 -0.36
CA GLN A 22 4.77 10.73 0.87
C GLN A 22 5.71 10.66 2.08
N THR A 23 6.60 9.67 2.14
CA THR A 23 7.53 9.47 3.27
C THR A 23 8.90 10.11 3.06
N GLY A 24 9.25 10.47 1.82
CA GLY A 24 10.58 10.96 1.46
C GLY A 24 11.65 9.86 1.38
N LYS A 25 11.25 8.59 1.51
CA LYS A 25 12.14 7.43 1.37
C LYS A 25 12.49 7.18 -0.09
N ASP A 26 13.66 6.63 -0.32
CA ASP A 26 14.02 6.21 -1.68
C ASP A 26 13.17 4.99 -2.13
N LEU A 27 13.28 4.66 -3.42
CA LEU A 27 12.50 3.58 -4.02
C LEU A 27 12.91 2.20 -3.51
N GLU A 28 14.18 2.00 -3.13
CA GLU A 28 14.68 0.71 -2.66
C GLU A 28 14.15 0.43 -1.25
N GLU A 29 14.25 1.41 -0.35
CA GLU A 29 13.61 1.36 0.97
C GLU A 29 12.11 1.11 0.85
N SER A 30 11.43 1.88 0.00
CA SER A 30 9.97 1.78 -0.18
C SER A 30 9.54 0.41 -0.71
N LEU A 31 10.38 -0.22 -1.53
CA LEU A 31 10.15 -1.56 -2.04
C LEU A 31 10.29 -2.61 -0.94
N ASP A 32 11.28 -2.46 -0.05
CA ASP A 32 11.48 -3.32 1.11
C ASP A 32 10.29 -3.23 2.09
N TYR A 33 9.85 -2.01 2.41
CA TYR A 33 8.63 -1.78 3.22
C TYR A 33 7.41 -2.46 2.60
N PHE A 34 7.20 -2.28 1.29
CA PHE A 34 6.03 -2.84 0.64
C PHE A 34 6.02 -4.37 0.67
N TYR A 35 7.09 -5.04 0.29
CA TYR A 35 7.09 -6.52 0.23
C TYR A 35 7.13 -7.21 1.59
N LYS A 36 7.50 -6.50 2.66
CA LYS A 36 7.45 -7.01 4.04
C LYS A 36 6.16 -6.63 4.79
N SER A 37 5.24 -5.94 4.12
CA SER A 37 4.02 -5.43 4.73
C SER A 37 2.87 -6.45 4.74
N ASN A 38 2.04 -6.38 5.78
CA ASN A 38 0.72 -7.01 5.80
C ASN A 38 -0.16 -6.44 4.68
N THR A 39 -0.02 -5.14 4.36
CA THR A 39 -0.73 -4.50 3.26
C THR A 39 -0.52 -5.26 1.93
N TYR A 40 0.72 -5.66 1.61
CA TYR A 40 1.01 -6.48 0.43
C TYR A 40 0.31 -7.84 0.46
N ASP A 41 0.37 -8.54 1.59
CA ASP A 41 -0.26 -9.85 1.72
C ASP A 41 -1.79 -9.77 1.58
N LEU A 42 -2.42 -8.72 2.11
CA LEU A 42 -3.84 -8.46 1.97
C LEU A 42 -4.24 -8.21 0.51
N ILE A 43 -3.46 -7.38 -0.21
CA ILE A 43 -3.72 -7.10 -1.63
C ILE A 43 -3.52 -8.38 -2.47
N LYS A 44 -2.43 -9.11 -2.24
CA LYS A 44 -2.07 -10.34 -2.97
C LYS A 44 -3.12 -11.42 -2.80
N ASN A 45 -3.63 -11.60 -1.58
CA ASN A 45 -4.66 -12.60 -1.29
C ASN A 45 -6.08 -12.09 -1.57
N GLY A 46 -6.23 -10.84 -2.01
CA GLY A 46 -7.52 -10.23 -2.32
C GLY A 46 -8.44 -10.07 -1.11
N VAL A 47 -7.89 -10.00 0.10
CA VAL A 47 -8.67 -9.91 1.35
C VAL A 47 -9.40 -8.57 1.40
N SER A 48 -10.68 -8.60 1.80
CA SER A 48 -11.53 -7.41 1.98
C SER A 48 -11.65 -6.51 0.74
N ASP A 49 -11.49 -7.08 -0.46
CA ASP A 49 -11.44 -6.33 -1.73
C ASP A 49 -10.41 -5.19 -1.74
N MET A 50 -9.31 -5.35 -0.98
CA MET A 50 -8.20 -4.39 -0.95
C MET A 50 -7.63 -4.13 -2.35
N HIS A 51 -7.63 -5.15 -3.21
CA HIS A 51 -7.18 -5.04 -4.60
C HIS A 51 -8.07 -4.16 -5.48
N CYS A 52 -9.30 -3.84 -5.06
CA CYS A 52 -10.19 -2.88 -5.73
C CYS A 52 -10.01 -1.44 -5.21
N ARG A 53 -9.25 -1.24 -4.12
CA ARG A 53 -8.99 0.09 -3.57
C ARG A 53 -7.93 0.82 -4.40
N GLY A 54 -7.98 2.15 -4.34
CA GLY A 54 -7.01 2.99 -5.06
C GLY A 54 -5.61 2.91 -4.44
N TYR A 55 -4.58 3.00 -5.28
CA TYR A 55 -3.17 2.93 -4.85
C TYR A 55 -2.79 3.96 -3.78
N LYS A 56 -3.43 5.15 -3.77
CA LYS A 56 -3.19 6.18 -2.74
C LYS A 56 -3.69 5.73 -1.36
N TYR A 57 -4.87 5.12 -1.32
CA TYR A 57 -5.41 4.56 -0.09
C TYR A 57 -4.53 3.41 0.42
N LEU A 58 -4.08 2.52 -0.47
CA LEU A 58 -3.19 1.43 -0.09
C LEU A 58 -1.80 1.91 0.37
N ALA A 59 -1.31 3.01 -0.20
CA ALA A 59 -0.10 3.66 0.31
C ALA A 59 -0.32 4.28 1.70
N ASP A 60 -1.50 4.85 1.96
CA ASP A 60 -1.88 5.34 3.29
C ASP A 60 -1.96 4.19 4.32
N GLU A 61 -2.56 3.05 3.97
CA GLU A 61 -2.58 1.85 4.82
C GLU A 61 -1.17 1.35 5.14
N LEU A 62 -0.28 1.34 4.14
CA LEU A 62 1.14 1.00 4.33
C LEU A 62 1.83 2.02 5.26
N MET A 63 1.53 3.31 5.12
CA MET A 63 2.06 4.34 6.03
C MET A 63 1.51 4.20 7.44
N LEU A 64 0.26 3.80 7.61
CA LEU A 64 -0.35 3.52 8.92
C LEU A 64 0.32 2.31 9.57
N GLU A 65 0.55 1.25 8.80
CA GLU A 65 1.21 0.02 9.26
C GLU A 65 2.60 0.28 9.87
N TYR A 66 3.39 1.16 9.25
CA TYR A 66 4.74 1.51 9.72
C TYR A 66 4.79 2.81 10.54
N GLY A 67 3.64 3.41 10.90
CA GLY A 67 3.57 4.58 11.78
C GLY A 67 3.97 5.92 11.14
N PHE A 68 4.13 5.98 9.82
CA PHE A 68 4.33 7.24 9.07
C PHE A 68 3.06 8.10 9.03
N LYS A 69 1.90 7.47 9.19
CA LYS A 69 0.60 8.14 9.28
C LYS A 69 -0.11 7.65 10.53
N HIS A 70 -0.93 8.51 11.12
CA HIS A 70 -1.79 8.16 12.24
C HIS A 70 -3.23 8.40 11.80
N HIS A 71 -4.13 7.46 12.12
CA HIS A 71 -5.55 7.74 11.99
C HIS A 71 -5.88 8.93 12.90
N LYS A 72 -6.35 10.03 12.30
CA LYS A 72 -7.07 11.04 13.08
C LYS A 72 -8.36 10.36 13.53
N GLY A 73 -8.35 9.83 14.75
CA GLY A 73 -9.56 9.33 15.38
C GLY A 73 -10.63 10.43 15.28
N TYR A 74 -11.87 10.05 14.99
CA TYR A 74 -12.99 10.96 15.11
C TYR A 74 -12.95 11.55 16.53
N VAL A 75 -12.75 12.87 16.61
CA VAL A 75 -12.90 13.60 17.87
C VAL A 75 -14.38 13.44 18.22
N ASN A 76 -14.66 12.69 19.29
CA ASN A 76 -16.02 12.59 19.84
C ASN A 76 -16.50 13.97 20.29
#